data_AF-A0A6A3A6H5-F1
#
_entry.id   AF-A0A6A3A6H5-F1
#
_cell.length_a   1.000
_cell.length_b   1.000
_cell.length_c   1.000
_cell.angle_alpha   90.00
_cell.angle_beta   90.00
_cell.angle_gamma   90.00
#
_symmetry.space_group_name_H-M   'P 1'
#
loop_
_entity.id
_entity.type
_entity.pdbx_description
1 polymer ?
#
loop_
_entity_poly.entity_id
_entity_poly.type
_entity_poly.pdbx_seq_one_letter_code
_entity_poly.pdbx_strand_id
1 'polypeptide(L)'
;MLGQILVTKQTGPQGKVVSKVYLCEKLSLVNEMYFAITLDRNTAGPLIIACSKGGTSIEDLAEKYPDMIIKVPIDVSKGITDEDAAKVVDGLAPKVADRNDSIEQVKKLYKLFCESDCTLLEINPLAETSSNQLVAADAKLNFDDNAAFRQKQIFSLRDPSQEDPREVAAAKADLNYIGLDGEIGCMVNGAGLAMDIIKLHGGTPANFLDVGGNASEGR
;
A
#
# COMPACT_ATOMS: atom_id res chain seq x y z
N MET A 1 14.22 1.24 21.16
CA MET A 1 13.37 0.91 20.00
C MET A 1 12.64 -0.39 20.23
N LEU A 2 13.32 -1.53 20.36
CA LEU A 2 12.65 -2.81 20.68
C LEU A 2 11.89 -2.73 22.01
N GLY A 3 10.64 -3.23 22.02
CA GLY A 3 9.73 -3.19 23.17
C GLY A 3 9.11 -1.82 23.47
N GLN A 4 9.42 -0.78 22.69
CA GLN A 4 8.84 0.56 22.84
C GLN A 4 7.68 0.79 21.86
N ILE A 5 6.86 1.81 22.12
CA ILE A 5 5.80 2.26 21.22
C ILE A 5 6.40 3.26 20.22
N LEU A 6 6.27 2.95 18.93
CA LEU A 6 6.66 3.83 17.83
C LEU A 6 5.43 4.63 17.36
N VAL A 7 5.53 5.95 17.43
CA VAL A 7 4.51 6.89 16.96
C VAL A 7 5.03 7.64 15.74
N THR A 8 4.36 7.45 14.60
CA THR A 8 4.60 8.13 13.33
C THR A 8 3.27 8.59 12.72
N LYS A 9 3.34 9.35 11.62
CA LYS A 9 2.14 9.68 10.83
C LYS A 9 1.37 8.42 10.37
N GLN A 10 2.06 7.30 10.14
CA GLN A 10 1.48 6.06 9.63
C GLN A 10 0.92 5.15 10.74
N THR A 11 1.47 5.20 11.95
CA THR A 11 0.97 4.39 13.08
C THR A 11 -0.13 5.10 13.88
N GLY A 12 -0.37 6.39 13.63
CA GLY A 12 -1.31 7.20 14.38
C GLY A 12 -0.87 7.47 15.82
N PRO A 13 -1.71 8.17 16.61
CA PRO A 13 -1.37 8.63 17.96
C PRO A 13 -1.18 7.49 18.97
N GLN A 14 -1.83 6.34 18.78
CA GLN A 14 -1.65 5.18 19.64
C GLN A 14 -0.33 4.45 19.40
N GLY A 15 0.31 4.68 18.24
CA GLY A 15 1.54 4.04 17.86
C GLY A 15 1.42 2.52 17.67
N LYS A 16 2.56 1.86 17.48
CA LYS A 16 2.67 0.40 17.40
C LYS A 16 3.84 -0.10 18.23
N VAL A 17 3.70 -1.28 18.84
CA VAL A 17 4.77 -1.90 19.63
C VAL A 17 5.82 -2.49 18.71
N VAL A 18 7.08 -2.10 18.90
CA VAL A 18 8.20 -2.63 18.13
C VAL A 18 8.60 -4.00 18.68
N SER A 19 8.13 -5.07 18.04
CA SER A 19 8.38 -6.47 18.46
C SER A 19 9.66 -7.07 17.83
N LYS A 20 10.13 -6.52 16.71
CA LYS A 20 11.28 -7.01 15.96
C LYS A 20 12.10 -5.83 15.43
N VAL A 21 13.38 -6.09 15.19
CA VAL A 21 14.29 -5.20 14.47
C VAL A 21 14.92 -5.96 13.32
N TYR A 22 15.01 -5.33 12.16
CA TYR A 22 15.65 -5.89 10.98
C TYR A 22 17.05 -5.26 10.83
N LEU A 23 18.09 -6.10 10.89
CA LEU A 23 19.48 -5.67 10.73
C LEU A 23 19.87 -5.82 9.26
N CYS A 24 20.16 -4.69 8.62
CA CYS A 24 20.49 -4.61 7.21
C CYS A 24 21.89 -4.05 7.00
N GLU A 25 22.46 -4.36 5.84
CA GLU A 25 23.59 -3.59 5.33
C GLU A 25 23.17 -2.13 5.08
N LYS A 26 24.04 -1.19 5.46
CA LYS A 26 23.84 0.22 5.16
C LYS A 26 24.20 0.49 3.70
N LEU A 27 23.20 0.79 2.88
CA LEU A 27 23.41 1.18 1.49
C LEU A 27 23.85 2.64 1.38
N SER A 28 24.83 2.90 0.51
CA SER A 28 25.25 4.26 0.14
C SER A 28 24.37 4.76 -1.02
N LEU A 29 23.25 5.38 -0.68
CA LEU A 29 22.29 5.92 -1.64
C LEU A 29 22.76 7.29 -2.16
N VAL A 30 22.80 7.47 -3.48
CA VAL A 30 23.29 8.69 -4.14
C VAL A 30 22.17 9.49 -4.81
N ASN A 31 21.00 8.89 -4.99
CA ASN A 31 19.79 9.53 -5.51
C ASN A 31 18.56 8.74 -5.04
N GLU A 32 17.48 9.44 -4.71
CA GLU A 32 16.26 8.86 -4.16
C GLU A 32 15.04 9.32 -4.96
N MET A 33 14.25 8.36 -5.41
CA MET A 33 13.07 8.54 -6.27
C MET A 33 11.86 7.87 -5.63
N TYR A 34 10.68 8.18 -6.15
CA TYR A 34 9.43 7.54 -5.75
C TYR A 34 8.92 6.65 -6.88
N PHE A 35 8.48 5.44 -6.54
CA PHE A 35 7.85 4.51 -7.46
C PHE A 35 6.66 3.82 -6.79
N ALA A 36 5.54 3.72 -7.49
CA ALA A 36 4.42 2.91 -7.05
C ALA A 36 3.67 2.26 -8.20
N ILE A 37 3.02 1.14 -7.92
CA ILE A 37 2.04 0.49 -8.77
C ILE A 37 0.76 0.36 -7.96
N THR A 38 -0.34 0.85 -8.50
CA THR A 38 -1.67 0.79 -7.87
C THR A 38 -2.73 0.41 -8.90
N LEU A 39 -3.88 -0.07 -8.45
CA LEU A 39 -5.03 -0.30 -9.33
C LEU A 39 -5.82 1.00 -9.50
N ASP A 40 -5.82 1.56 -10.71
CA ASP A 40 -6.57 2.76 -11.04
C ASP A 40 -7.99 2.42 -11.52
N ARG A 41 -8.98 3.05 -10.89
CA ARG A 41 -10.40 2.82 -11.21
C ARG A 41 -10.80 3.44 -12.54
N ASN A 42 -10.13 4.50 -12.99
CA ASN A 42 -10.48 5.19 -14.23
C ASN A 42 -10.06 4.39 -15.46
N THR A 43 -8.85 3.83 -15.42
CA THR A 43 -8.29 2.99 -16.49
C THR A 43 -8.62 1.51 -16.31
N ALA A 44 -9.21 1.13 -15.17
CA ALA A 44 -9.57 -0.24 -14.81
C ALA A 44 -8.39 -1.23 -14.89
N GLY A 45 -7.21 -0.78 -14.47
CA GLY A 45 -5.99 -1.57 -14.55
C GLY A 45 -4.84 -1.00 -13.71
N PRO A 46 -3.66 -1.64 -13.75
CA PRO A 46 -2.48 -1.16 -13.07
C PRO A 46 -2.02 0.19 -13.62
N LEU A 47 -1.70 1.10 -12.71
CA LEU A 47 -1.13 2.41 -12.98
C LEU A 47 0.22 2.48 -12.28
N ILE A 48 1.29 2.69 -13.05
CA ILE A 48 2.61 2.98 -12.50
C ILE A 48 2.73 4.49 -12.29
N ILE A 49 3.13 4.88 -11.09
CA ILE A 49 3.41 6.27 -10.70
C ILE A 49 4.89 6.36 -10.40
N ALA A 50 5.57 7.31 -11.02
CA ALA A 50 6.99 7.55 -10.79
C ALA A 50 7.28 9.03 -10.63
N CYS A 51 8.25 9.35 -9.78
CA CYS A 51 8.73 10.72 -9.58
C CYS A 51 10.24 10.71 -9.32
N SER A 52 10.95 11.63 -9.98
CA SER A 52 12.40 11.83 -9.83
C SER A 52 12.82 12.32 -8.44
N LYS A 53 11.86 12.58 -7.55
CA LYS A 53 12.07 12.98 -6.16
C LYS A 53 11.38 11.99 -5.22
N GLY A 54 12.16 11.34 -4.37
CA GLY A 54 11.69 10.41 -3.33
C GLY A 54 11.99 10.89 -1.91
N GLY A 55 11.79 10.01 -0.94
CA GLY A 55 12.11 10.25 0.48
C GLY A 55 11.07 11.09 1.24
N THR A 56 9.93 11.40 0.61
CA THR A 56 8.79 12.10 1.23
C THR A 56 7.48 11.48 0.74
N SER A 57 6.35 11.81 1.38
CA SER A 57 5.04 11.28 0.98
C SER A 57 4.65 11.67 -0.45
N ILE A 58 3.90 10.80 -1.13
CA ILE A 58 3.43 11.07 -2.49
C ILE A 58 2.42 12.22 -2.53
N GLU A 59 1.67 12.42 -1.44
CA GLU A 59 0.75 13.54 -1.28
C GLU A 59 1.51 14.88 -1.28
N ASP A 60 2.62 14.95 -0.53
CA ASP A 60 3.49 16.14 -0.52
C ASP A 60 4.11 16.40 -1.91
N LEU A 61 4.48 15.34 -2.65
CA LEU A 61 5.01 15.45 -4.01
C LEU A 61 3.94 15.94 -4.98
N ALA A 62 2.71 15.46 -4.87
CA ALA A 62 1.60 15.85 -5.74
C ALA A 62 1.20 17.31 -5.51
N GLU A 63 1.32 17.82 -4.29
CA GLU A 63 1.05 19.22 -3.98
C GLU A 63 2.19 20.15 -4.45
N LYS A 64 3.45 19.78 -4.20
CA LYS A 64 4.60 20.67 -4.43
C LYS A 64 5.23 20.54 -5.81
N TYR A 65 5.19 19.35 -6.40
CA TYR A 65 5.88 19.00 -7.64
C TYR A 65 5.00 18.13 -8.56
N PRO A 66 3.75 18.54 -8.88
CA PRO A 66 2.85 17.74 -9.70
C PRO A 66 3.45 17.40 -11.07
N ASP A 67 4.23 18.30 -11.66
CA ASP A 67 4.85 18.13 -12.98
C ASP A 67 6.00 17.10 -12.99
N MET A 68 6.53 16.73 -11.82
CA MET A 68 7.57 15.69 -11.71
C MET A 68 6.98 14.29 -11.58
N ILE A 69 5.67 14.18 -11.39
CA ILE A 69 4.98 12.91 -11.27
C ILE A 69 4.50 12.47 -12.65
N ILE A 70 5.02 11.34 -13.11
CA ILE A 70 4.50 10.67 -14.30
C ILE A 70 3.56 9.55 -13.90
N LYS A 71 2.58 9.30 -14.76
CA LYS A 71 1.58 8.24 -14.61
C LYS A 71 1.55 7.44 -15.90
N VAL A 72 1.85 6.14 -15.81
CA VAL A 72 1.92 5.23 -16.95
C VAL A 72 0.89 4.12 -16.74
N PRO A 73 -0.31 4.22 -17.37
CA PRO A 73 -1.31 3.17 -17.29
C PRO A 73 -0.85 1.94 -18.10
N ILE A 74 -1.10 0.74 -17.56
CA ILE A 74 -0.70 -0.53 -18.17
C ILE A 74 -1.94 -1.29 -18.63
N ASP A 75 -1.92 -1.73 -19.89
CA ASP A 75 -2.92 -2.63 -20.45
C ASP A 75 -2.74 -4.03 -19.85
N VAL A 76 -3.73 -4.51 -19.08
CA VAL A 76 -3.68 -5.81 -18.41
C VAL A 76 -3.53 -6.97 -19.39
N SER A 77 -4.08 -6.85 -20.60
CA SER A 77 -4.04 -7.91 -21.61
C SER A 77 -2.65 -8.05 -22.23
N LYS A 78 -1.91 -6.93 -22.35
CA LYS A 78 -0.55 -6.92 -22.91
C LYS A 78 0.52 -7.11 -21.84
N GLY A 79 0.24 -6.66 -20.61
CA GLY A 79 1.24 -6.48 -19.57
C GLY A 79 2.15 -5.28 -19.85
N ILE A 80 3.15 -5.09 -19.00
CA ILE A 80 4.14 -4.02 -19.16
C ILE A 80 5.03 -4.28 -20.38
N THR A 81 5.12 -3.30 -21.28
CA THR A 81 6.02 -3.35 -22.44
C THR A 81 7.36 -2.68 -22.14
N ASP A 82 8.36 -2.90 -22.99
CA ASP A 82 9.64 -2.20 -22.89
C ASP A 82 9.48 -0.69 -23.06
N GLU A 83 8.52 -0.25 -23.89
CA GLU A 83 8.20 1.17 -24.07
C GLU A 83 7.58 1.78 -22.81
N ASP A 84 6.69 1.06 -22.14
CA ASP A 84 6.08 1.52 -20.90
C ASP A 84 7.11 1.59 -19.77
N ALA A 85 7.93 0.56 -19.63
CA ALA A 85 9.02 0.54 -18.66
C ALA A 85 10.06 1.64 -18.94
N ALA A 86 10.38 1.89 -20.21
CA ALA A 86 11.24 3.00 -20.62
C ALA A 86 10.67 4.36 -20.20
N LYS A 87 9.37 4.62 -20.45
CA LYS A 87 8.70 5.87 -20.01
C LYS A 87 8.78 6.04 -18.49
N VAL A 88 8.60 4.96 -17.72
CA VAL A 88 8.73 4.98 -16.27
C VAL A 88 10.14 5.37 -15.85
N VAL A 89 11.16 4.74 -16.45
CA VAL A 89 12.57 5.06 -16.16
C VAL A 89 12.90 6.50 -16.52
N ASP A 90 12.38 7.01 -17.63
CA ASP A 90 12.59 8.40 -18.05
C ASP A 90 12.01 9.40 -17.03
N GLY A 91 10.86 9.10 -16.40
CA GLY A 91 10.30 9.95 -15.34
C GLY A 91 10.90 9.75 -13.95
N LEU A 92 11.49 8.58 -13.66
CA LEU A 92 12.38 8.39 -12.52
C LEU A 92 13.65 9.24 -12.67
N ALA A 93 14.12 9.42 -13.91
CA ALA A 93 15.34 10.17 -14.23
C ALA A 93 16.56 9.74 -13.39
N PRO A 94 16.93 8.43 -13.38
CA PRO A 94 18.13 7.96 -12.71
C PRO A 94 19.38 8.66 -13.27
N LYS A 95 20.35 8.93 -12.40
CA LYS A 95 21.55 9.70 -12.71
C LYS A 95 22.78 8.84 -13.00
N VAL A 96 22.86 7.68 -12.36
CA VAL A 96 24.05 6.81 -12.39
C VAL A 96 23.73 5.35 -12.70
N ALA A 97 22.51 4.89 -12.41
CA ALA A 97 22.07 3.54 -12.68
C ALA A 97 21.98 3.30 -14.19
N ASP A 98 22.34 2.09 -14.62
CA ASP A 98 22.21 1.71 -16.01
C ASP A 98 20.72 1.72 -16.43
N ARG A 99 20.45 2.28 -17.61
CA ARG A 99 19.09 2.46 -18.10
C ARG A 99 18.40 1.13 -18.42
N ASN A 100 19.11 0.17 -19.01
CA ASN A 100 18.53 -1.13 -19.37
C ASN A 100 18.27 -1.95 -18.11
N ASP A 101 19.19 -1.93 -17.15
CA ASP A 101 18.98 -2.56 -15.85
C ASP A 101 17.79 -1.94 -15.10
N SER A 102 17.62 -0.62 -15.18
CA SER A 102 16.47 0.09 -14.60
C SER A 102 15.15 -0.32 -15.25
N ILE A 103 15.12 -0.48 -16.58
CA ILE A 103 13.94 -0.97 -17.31
C ILE A 103 13.58 -2.39 -16.85
N GLU A 104 14.56 -3.28 -16.77
CA GLU A 104 14.35 -4.64 -16.30
C GLU A 104 13.89 -4.67 -14.84
N GLN A 105 14.41 -3.78 -14.00
CA GLN A 105 13.97 -3.64 -12.61
C GLN A 105 12.49 -3.22 -12.53
N VAL A 106 12.05 -2.23 -13.31
CA VAL A 106 10.64 -1.82 -13.38
C VAL A 106 9.74 -2.98 -13.82
N LYS A 107 10.16 -3.75 -14.84
CA LYS A 107 9.42 -4.93 -15.30
C LYS A 107 9.33 -6.02 -14.23
N LYS A 108 10.40 -6.26 -13.47
CA LYS A 108 10.40 -7.20 -12.33
C LYS A 108 9.47 -6.75 -11.20
N LEU A 109 9.40 -5.44 -10.92
CA LEU A 109 8.48 -4.89 -9.92
C LEU A 109 7.01 -5.04 -10.37
N TYR A 110 6.71 -4.79 -11.65
CA TYR A 110 5.39 -5.07 -12.20
C TYR A 110 5.04 -6.56 -12.13
N LYS A 111 6.00 -7.44 -12.48
CA LYS A 111 5.82 -8.88 -12.35
C LYS A 111 5.52 -9.29 -10.91
N LEU A 112 6.27 -8.77 -9.93
CA LEU A 112 6.04 -9.00 -8.50
C LEU A 112 4.63 -8.56 -8.08
N PHE A 113 4.20 -7.37 -8.52
CA PHE A 113 2.86 -6.84 -8.27
C PHE A 113 1.77 -7.80 -8.76
N CYS A 114 1.90 -8.32 -9.98
CA CYS A 114 0.94 -9.27 -10.53
C CYS A 114 0.99 -10.65 -9.85
N GLU A 115 2.19 -11.22 -9.66
CA GLU A 115 2.35 -12.57 -9.11
C GLU A 115 1.97 -12.66 -7.63
N SER A 116 2.00 -11.54 -6.91
CA SER A 116 1.66 -11.48 -5.48
C SER A 116 0.22 -11.01 -5.21
N ASP A 117 -0.58 -10.76 -6.25
CA ASP A 117 -1.92 -10.16 -6.14
C ASP A 117 -1.91 -8.85 -5.31
N CYS A 118 -0.97 -7.96 -5.61
CA CYS A 118 -0.89 -6.66 -4.95
C CYS A 118 -2.02 -5.74 -5.39
N THR A 119 -2.56 -4.96 -4.45
CA THR A 119 -3.40 -3.79 -4.72
C THR A 119 -2.58 -2.50 -4.70
N LEU A 120 -1.46 -2.51 -3.97
CA LEU A 120 -0.46 -1.45 -3.94
C LEU A 120 0.93 -2.09 -3.83
N LEU A 121 1.87 -1.59 -4.61
CA LEU A 121 3.31 -1.75 -4.38
C LEU A 121 3.89 -0.34 -4.40
N GLU A 122 4.36 0.15 -3.27
CA GLU A 122 4.99 1.44 -3.11
C GLU A 122 6.45 1.23 -2.71
N ILE A 123 7.39 1.90 -3.38
CA ILE A 123 8.81 1.93 -3.04
C ILE A 123 9.21 3.37 -2.83
N ASN A 124 9.60 3.70 -1.60
CA ASN A 124 9.93 5.05 -1.21
C ASN A 124 10.99 5.05 -0.09
N PRO A 125 12.29 5.17 -0.42
CA PRO A 125 12.82 5.51 -1.74
C PRO A 125 13.12 4.29 -2.61
N LEU A 126 12.86 4.42 -3.92
CA LEU A 126 13.57 3.67 -4.96
C LEU A 126 14.86 4.44 -5.23
N ALA A 127 16.01 3.83 -5.01
CA ALA A 127 17.26 4.58 -4.87
C ALA A 127 18.38 4.05 -5.75
N GLU A 128 19.28 4.95 -6.13
CA GLU A 128 20.53 4.59 -6.81
C GLU A 128 21.63 4.40 -5.78
N THR A 129 22.38 3.32 -5.91
CA THR A 129 23.57 3.05 -5.10
C THR A 129 24.82 3.66 -5.74
N SER A 130 25.88 3.87 -4.95
CA SER A 130 27.20 4.25 -5.45
C SER A 130 27.83 3.24 -6.42
N SER A 131 27.28 2.02 -6.49
CA SER A 131 27.64 0.95 -7.43
C SER A 131 26.76 0.94 -8.69
N ASN A 132 26.04 2.04 -8.98
CA ASN A 132 25.23 2.23 -10.18
C ASN A 132 24.08 1.20 -10.32
N GLN A 133 23.52 0.76 -9.20
CA GLN A 133 22.35 -0.12 -9.19
C GLN A 133 21.12 0.61 -8.66
N LEU A 134 19.97 0.34 -9.26
CA LEU A 134 18.66 0.77 -8.79
C LEU A 134 18.09 -0.25 -7.81
N VAL A 135 17.84 0.17 -6.57
CA VAL A 135 17.44 -0.71 -5.46
C VAL A 135 16.19 -0.18 -4.77
N ALA A 136 15.33 -1.09 -4.32
CA ALA A 136 14.21 -0.77 -3.45
C ALA A 136 14.72 -0.67 -2.00
N ALA A 137 14.93 0.56 -1.50
CA ALA A 137 15.49 0.75 -0.16
C ALA A 137 14.43 0.55 0.94
N ASP A 138 13.20 0.97 0.67
CA ASP A 138 12.04 0.73 1.53
C ASP A 138 10.81 0.49 0.64
N ALA A 139 9.97 -0.46 1.03
CA ALA A 139 8.81 -0.87 0.26
C ALA A 139 7.61 -1.19 1.16
N LYS A 140 6.44 -0.76 0.71
CA LYS A 140 5.14 -1.06 1.30
C LYS A 140 4.26 -1.72 0.26
N LEU A 141 3.76 -2.90 0.58
CA LEU A 141 2.86 -3.65 -0.29
C LEU A 141 1.52 -3.84 0.42
N ASN A 142 0.43 -3.65 -0.31
CA ASN A 142 -0.91 -4.10 0.07
C ASN A 142 -1.34 -5.20 -0.89
N PHE A 143 -2.06 -6.19 -0.38
CA PHE A 143 -2.50 -7.36 -1.13
C PHE A 143 -4.03 -7.37 -1.25
N ASP A 144 -4.55 -8.08 -2.25
CA ASP A 144 -5.99 -8.34 -2.37
C ASP A 144 -6.40 -9.49 -1.44
N ASP A 145 -7.22 -9.18 -0.42
CA ASP A 145 -7.75 -10.18 0.51
C ASP A 145 -8.54 -11.29 -0.22
N ASN A 146 -9.16 -10.99 -1.36
CA ASN A 146 -9.87 -12.00 -2.15
C ASN A 146 -8.93 -13.01 -2.81
N ALA A 147 -7.63 -12.71 -2.91
CA ALA A 147 -6.62 -13.63 -3.44
C ALA A 147 -6.01 -14.55 -2.37
N ALA A 148 -6.41 -14.45 -1.11
CA ALA A 148 -5.86 -15.23 -0.01
C ALA A 148 -5.86 -16.76 -0.25
N PHE A 149 -6.86 -17.27 -0.97
CA PHE A 149 -6.97 -18.69 -1.30
C PHE A 149 -5.80 -19.22 -2.15
N ARG A 150 -5.19 -18.36 -2.98
CA ARG A 150 -4.04 -18.68 -3.84
C ARG A 150 -2.71 -18.11 -3.33
N GLN A 151 -2.74 -17.08 -2.48
CA GLN A 151 -1.55 -16.43 -1.91
C GLN A 151 -1.19 -16.92 -0.49
N LYS A 152 -1.30 -18.23 -0.23
CA LYS A 152 -1.17 -18.80 1.12
C LYS A 152 0.11 -18.44 1.86
N GLN A 153 1.24 -18.36 1.15
CA GLN A 153 2.54 -18.00 1.75
C GLN A 153 2.54 -16.56 2.26
N ILE A 154 2.05 -15.61 1.45
CA ILE A 154 1.98 -14.19 1.84
C ILE A 154 1.05 -14.02 3.05
N PHE A 155 -0.15 -14.61 3.01
CA PHE A 155 -1.12 -14.48 4.10
C PHE A 155 -0.67 -15.20 5.39
N SER A 156 0.25 -16.17 5.30
CA SER A 156 0.88 -16.77 6.49
C SER A 156 1.83 -15.83 7.24
N LEU A 157 2.27 -14.74 6.59
CA LEU A 157 3.14 -13.72 7.19
C LEU A 157 2.36 -12.62 7.94
N ARG A 158 1.02 -12.66 7.92
CA ARG A 158 0.17 -11.67 8.61
C ARG A 158 0.52 -11.62 10.11
N ASP A 159 0.73 -10.41 10.63
CA ASP A 159 1.01 -10.15 12.04
C ASP A 159 -0.18 -9.47 12.73
N PRO A 160 -1.12 -10.23 13.32
CA PRO A 160 -2.30 -9.66 13.96
C PRO A 160 -1.96 -8.84 15.22
N SER A 161 -0.74 -8.91 15.74
CA SER A 161 -0.32 -8.07 16.89
C SER A 161 -0.21 -6.58 16.52
N GLN A 162 -0.11 -6.29 15.22
CA GLN A 162 -0.02 -4.94 14.69
C GLN A 162 -1.37 -4.38 14.25
N GLU A 163 -2.46 -5.15 14.36
CA GLU A 163 -3.81 -4.79 13.94
C GLU A 163 -4.69 -4.42 15.15
N ASP A 164 -5.88 -3.86 14.91
CA ASP A 164 -6.85 -3.66 15.98
C ASP A 164 -7.40 -5.02 16.44
N PRO A 165 -7.32 -5.37 17.75
CA PRO A 165 -7.83 -6.65 18.25
C PRO A 165 -9.31 -6.89 17.95
N ARG A 166 -10.12 -5.83 17.82
CA ARG A 166 -11.54 -5.90 17.47
C ARG A 166 -11.73 -6.31 16.01
N GLU A 167 -10.94 -5.77 15.11
CA GLU A 167 -10.94 -6.14 13.68
C GLU A 167 -10.47 -7.58 13.49
N VAL A 168 -9.42 -7.99 14.20
CA VAL A 168 -8.93 -9.39 14.20
C VAL A 168 -10.00 -10.35 14.71
N ALA A 169 -10.74 -9.98 15.76
CA ALA A 169 -11.82 -10.81 16.30
C ALA A 169 -13.00 -10.90 15.32
N ALA A 170 -13.41 -9.78 14.72
CA ALA A 170 -14.47 -9.74 13.72
C ALA A 170 -14.14 -10.58 12.49
N ALA A 171 -12.91 -10.48 11.97
CA ALA A 171 -12.48 -11.25 10.80
C ALA A 171 -12.55 -12.77 11.02
N LYS A 172 -12.33 -13.25 12.26
CA LYS A 172 -12.48 -14.68 12.60
C LYS A 172 -13.93 -15.16 12.53
N ALA A 173 -14.88 -14.26 12.68
CA ALA A 173 -16.31 -14.51 12.57
C ALA A 173 -16.87 -14.18 11.17
N ASP A 174 -15.99 -13.90 10.19
CA ASP A 174 -16.39 -13.49 8.83
C ASP A 174 -17.19 -12.17 8.81
N LEU A 175 -16.83 -11.26 9.72
CA LEU A 175 -17.44 -9.94 9.87
C LEU A 175 -16.46 -8.84 9.44
N ASN A 176 -16.96 -7.83 8.73
CA ASN A 176 -16.16 -6.65 8.40
C ASN A 176 -16.39 -5.57 9.46
N TYR A 177 -15.42 -5.41 10.36
CA TYR A 177 -15.44 -4.38 11.40
C TYR A 177 -14.38 -3.31 11.12
N ILE A 178 -14.69 -2.05 11.36
CA ILE A 178 -13.72 -0.95 11.39
C ILE A 178 -14.00 -0.10 12.64
N GLY A 179 -12.99 0.09 13.48
CA GLY A 179 -13.09 0.93 14.67
C GLY A 179 -13.06 2.43 14.34
N LEU A 180 -13.90 3.23 14.99
CA LEU A 180 -13.92 4.69 14.87
C LEU A 180 -13.93 5.33 16.27
N ASP A 181 -13.73 6.64 16.34
CA ASP A 181 -13.62 7.39 17.60
C ASP A 181 -14.96 8.00 18.07
N GLY A 182 -16.10 7.42 17.69
CA GLY A 182 -17.43 7.89 18.07
C GLY A 182 -18.06 7.15 19.25
N GLU A 183 -19.32 7.47 19.55
CA GLU A 183 -20.06 6.95 20.70
C GLU A 183 -21.23 6.01 20.31
N ILE A 184 -21.67 6.05 19.05
CA ILE A 184 -22.84 5.30 18.56
C ILE A 184 -22.38 4.08 17.76
N GLY A 185 -22.58 2.89 18.31
CA GLY A 185 -22.30 1.64 17.61
C GLY A 185 -23.26 1.40 16.44
N CYS A 186 -22.75 0.86 15.33
CA CYS A 186 -23.54 0.56 14.14
C CYS A 186 -23.29 -0.88 13.67
N MET A 187 -24.37 -1.59 13.34
CA MET A 187 -24.35 -2.92 12.76
C MET A 187 -25.32 -2.94 11.58
N VAL A 188 -24.84 -3.32 10.41
CA VAL A 188 -25.61 -3.32 9.16
C VAL A 188 -25.38 -4.56 8.34
N ASN A 189 -26.33 -4.84 7.45
CA ASN A 189 -26.20 -5.87 6.43
C ASN A 189 -25.98 -5.15 5.09
N GLY A 190 -24.72 -5.10 4.65
CA GLY A 190 -24.26 -4.41 3.45
C GLY A 190 -23.54 -3.09 3.73
N ALA A 191 -22.40 -2.90 3.06
CA ALA A 191 -21.63 -1.67 3.12
C ALA A 191 -22.34 -0.51 2.40
N GLY A 192 -22.58 0.61 3.11
CA GLY A 192 -22.70 1.90 2.41
C GLY A 192 -23.64 2.98 2.95
N LEU A 193 -24.51 2.76 3.95
CA LEU A 193 -25.55 3.76 4.27
C LEU A 193 -25.67 4.23 5.71
N ALA A 194 -25.19 3.46 6.70
CA ALA A 194 -25.60 3.71 8.08
C ALA A 194 -24.71 4.69 8.87
N MET A 195 -23.45 4.88 8.48
CA MET A 195 -22.58 5.83 9.16
C MET A 195 -22.95 7.29 8.84
N ASP A 196 -23.31 7.57 7.59
CA ASP A 196 -23.57 8.93 7.13
C ASP A 196 -24.84 9.53 7.75
N ILE A 197 -25.89 8.73 7.96
CA ILE A 197 -27.13 9.19 8.59
C ILE A 197 -26.95 9.53 10.08
N ILE A 198 -26.09 8.79 10.80
CA ILE A 198 -25.75 9.09 12.21
C ILE A 198 -25.10 10.48 12.27
N LYS A 199 -24.12 10.72 11.40
CA LYS A 199 -23.41 12.00 11.33
C LYS A 199 -24.31 13.16 10.92
N LEU A 200 -25.21 12.94 9.96
CA LEU A 200 -26.19 13.93 9.51
C LEU A 200 -27.10 14.42 10.65
N HIS A 201 -27.40 13.54 11.61
CA HIS A 201 -28.24 13.87 12.77
C HIS A 201 -27.42 14.25 14.02
N GLY A 202 -26.14 14.60 13.85
CA GLY A 202 -25.28 15.12 14.92
C GLY A 202 -24.66 14.05 15.84
N GLY A 203 -24.84 12.77 15.55
CA GLY A 203 -24.17 11.69 16.26
C GLY A 203 -22.76 11.39 15.74
N THR A 204 -21.98 10.66 16.52
CA THR A 204 -20.63 10.20 16.14
C THR A 204 -20.61 8.66 16.04
N PRO A 205 -20.37 8.06 14.86
CA PRO A 205 -20.31 6.61 14.73
C PRO A 205 -19.05 6.05 15.41
N ALA A 206 -19.23 5.05 16.28
CA ALA A 206 -18.15 4.37 17.01
C ALA A 206 -17.50 3.24 16.22
N ASN A 207 -18.20 2.71 15.22
CA ASN A 207 -17.69 1.65 14.36
C ASN A 207 -18.47 1.54 13.06
N PHE A 208 -17.88 0.83 12.10
CA PHE A 208 -18.58 0.14 11.03
C PHE A 208 -18.58 -1.36 11.34
N LEU A 209 -19.71 -2.04 11.16
CA LEU A 209 -19.80 -3.50 11.24
C LEU A 209 -20.79 -4.00 10.18
N ASP A 210 -20.28 -4.71 9.18
CA ASP A 210 -21.09 -5.42 8.19
C ASP A 210 -21.18 -6.90 8.57
N VAL A 211 -22.41 -7.36 8.80
CA VAL A 211 -22.73 -8.76 9.11
C VAL A 211 -23.02 -9.61 7.87
N GLY A 212 -23.01 -8.99 6.69
CA GLY A 212 -23.27 -9.64 5.41
C GLY A 212 -24.72 -10.09 5.22
N GLY A 213 -25.03 -10.52 3.99
CA GLY A 213 -26.39 -10.81 3.50
C GLY A 213 -27.22 -11.76 4.36
N ASN A 214 -26.57 -12.70 5.06
CA ASN A 214 -27.20 -13.82 5.74
C ASN A 214 -26.85 -13.84 7.24
N ALA A 215 -27.25 -12.81 7.97
CA ALA A 215 -27.09 -12.76 9.42
C ALA A 215 -27.86 -13.92 10.10
N SER A 216 -27.19 -14.65 10.99
CA SER A 216 -27.77 -15.76 11.77
C SER A 216 -27.45 -15.60 13.25
N GLU A 217 -28.34 -16.03 14.14
CA GLU A 217 -28.21 -15.89 15.60
C GLU A 217 -26.92 -16.50 16.19
N GLY A 218 -26.34 -17.52 15.53
CA GLY A 218 -25.16 -18.24 16.01
C GLY A 218 -23.82 -17.86 15.38
N ARG A 219 -23.74 -16.78 14.60
CA ARG A 219 -22.49 -16.25 14.04
C ARG A 219 -22.06 -14.99 14.78
#